data_AF-A0A968UHR9-F1
#
_entry.id   AF-A0A968UHR9-F1
#
_cell.length_a   1.000
_cell.length_b   1.000
_cell.length_c   1.000
_cell.angle_alpha   90.00
_cell.angle_beta   90.00
_cell.angle_gamma   90.00
#
_symmetry.space_group_name_H-M   'P 1'
#
loop_
_entity.id
_entity.type
_entity.pdbx_description
1 polymer ?
#
loop_
_entity_poly.entity_id
_entity_poly.type
_entity_poly.pdbx_seq_one_letter_code
_entity_poly.pdbx_strand_id
1 'polypeptide(L)'
;MNGKNTLLASYVIAHRLGHLYGAIAVFDPKIGDVGIERYIVAIQHGSSHSIGSIIEEKVTSTQQGTVKVALCGFPGAGKTCLREGLKYAIKNIKTIPDDFCYVISGCPDGDTAYFLETAQKYPEVAQELRERVKRGFTDEFADAKATEIKNIQNPLLIFDVGGKITKHNQTIMAEATHAVILAKQEELTEQNNVQPWREFCQSLNLPVAAIIYSDYHATSDVIKQHGDILKGTVHYLDRQVDASSRPMIKELARLLVNLRSD
;
A
#
# COMPACT_ATOMS: atom_id res chain seq x y z
N MET A 1 -1.62 -12.87 -13.59
CA MET A 1 -0.47 -13.79 -13.51
C MET A 1 0.29 -13.39 -12.27
N ASN A 2 0.38 -14.27 -11.26
CA ASN A 2 0.83 -13.91 -9.92
C ASN A 2 2.20 -14.56 -9.64
N GLY A 3 3.23 -14.01 -10.29
CA GLY A 3 4.62 -14.49 -10.22
C GLY A 3 5.47 -13.96 -11.40
N LYS A 4 6.79 -14.20 -11.37
CA LYS A 4 7.66 -13.94 -12.54
C LYS A 4 7.15 -14.76 -13.72
N ASN A 5 6.63 -14.10 -14.75
CA ASN A 5 6.32 -14.76 -16.00
C ASN A 5 7.60 -15.29 -16.64
N THR A 6 7.53 -16.46 -17.27
CA THR A 6 8.64 -16.91 -18.10
C THR A 6 8.85 -15.88 -19.20
N LEU A 7 10.11 -15.59 -19.50
CA LEU A 7 10.46 -14.60 -20.53
C LEU A 7 9.78 -14.95 -21.87
N LEU A 8 9.65 -16.24 -22.17
CA LEU A 8 8.92 -16.77 -23.33
C LEU A 8 7.43 -16.42 -23.32
N ALA A 9 6.73 -16.62 -22.19
CA ALA A 9 5.32 -16.24 -22.09
C ALA A 9 5.13 -14.74 -22.29
N SER A 10 6.01 -13.93 -21.69
CA SER A 10 6.00 -12.46 -21.88
C SER A 10 6.20 -12.08 -23.34
N TYR A 11 7.16 -12.70 -24.05
CA TYR A 11 7.37 -12.45 -25.48
C TYR A 11 6.18 -12.86 -26.35
N VAL A 12 5.58 -14.02 -26.09
CA VAL A 12 4.42 -14.50 -26.86
C VAL A 12 3.23 -13.57 -26.67
N ILE A 13 2.95 -13.16 -25.42
CA ILE A 13 1.88 -12.21 -25.11
C ILE A 13 2.17 -10.86 -25.78
N ALA A 14 3.38 -10.32 -25.61
CA ALA A 14 3.77 -9.04 -26.19
C ALA A 14 3.68 -9.05 -27.73
N HIS A 15 4.16 -10.12 -28.38
CA HIS A 15 4.07 -10.28 -29.82
C HIS A 15 2.61 -10.34 -30.29
N ARG A 16 1.79 -11.21 -29.68
CA ARG A 16 0.38 -11.37 -30.05
C ARG A 16 -0.40 -10.09 -29.87
N LEU A 17 -0.27 -9.42 -28.72
CA LEU A 17 -0.99 -8.19 -28.46
C LEU A 17 -0.45 -7.01 -29.27
N GLY A 18 0.86 -6.96 -29.51
CA GLY A 18 1.48 -5.96 -30.38
C GLY A 18 0.88 -5.98 -31.79
N HIS A 19 0.77 -7.16 -32.41
CA HIS A 19 0.13 -7.30 -33.72
C HIS A 19 -1.35 -6.86 -33.76
N LEU A 20 -2.08 -7.05 -32.65
CA LEU A 20 -3.50 -6.72 -32.58
C LEU A 20 -3.76 -5.22 -32.37
N TYR A 21 -2.97 -4.56 -31.52
CA TYR A 21 -3.24 -3.20 -31.05
C TYR A 21 -2.25 -2.15 -31.58
N GLY A 22 -1.13 -2.55 -32.16
CA GLY A 22 -0.07 -1.66 -32.68
C GLY A 22 0.77 -0.96 -31.60
N ALA A 23 0.17 -0.63 -30.45
CA ALA A 23 0.87 -0.23 -29.23
C ALA A 23 0.06 -0.65 -28.00
N ILE A 24 0.74 -0.88 -26.88
CA ILE A 24 0.12 -1.04 -25.57
C ILE A 24 0.85 -0.16 -24.59
N ALA A 25 0.11 0.72 -23.93
CA ALA A 25 0.61 1.54 -22.85
C ALA A 25 0.02 1.08 -21.51
N VAL A 26 0.82 1.15 -20.46
CA VAL A 26 0.45 0.72 -19.12
C VAL A 26 0.37 1.94 -18.22
N PHE A 27 -0.77 2.10 -17.54
CA PHE A 27 -0.96 3.16 -16.55
C PHE A 27 0.09 3.03 -15.44
N ASP A 28 0.76 4.14 -15.11
CA ASP A 28 1.64 4.22 -13.94
C ASP A 28 1.15 5.33 -13.00
N PRO A 29 0.57 4.97 -11.83
CA PRO A 29 0.02 5.95 -10.90
C PRO A 29 1.09 6.85 -10.25
N LYS A 30 2.38 6.51 -10.36
CA LYS A 30 3.48 7.22 -9.69
C LYS A 30 3.99 8.40 -10.48
N ILE A 31 3.86 8.34 -11.80
CA ILE A 31 4.41 9.35 -12.70
C ILE A 31 3.36 10.35 -13.15
N GLY A 32 2.08 10.15 -12.82
CA GLY A 32 0.99 11.07 -13.15
C GLY A 32 1.11 12.46 -12.49
N ASP A 33 0.19 13.34 -12.82
CA ASP A 33 0.03 14.66 -12.18
C ASP A 33 -1.46 14.91 -11.88
N VAL A 34 -1.77 15.98 -11.15
CA VAL A 34 -3.14 16.35 -10.83
C VAL A 34 -3.95 16.53 -12.12
N GLY A 35 -4.97 15.69 -12.30
CA GLY A 35 -5.84 15.69 -13.48
C GLY A 35 -5.23 15.10 -14.76
N ILE A 36 -4.04 14.50 -14.67
CA ILE A 36 -3.33 13.90 -15.80
C ILE A 36 -2.90 12.47 -15.44
N GLU A 37 -3.52 11.50 -16.11
CA GLU A 37 -3.04 10.12 -16.11
C GLU A 37 -1.91 9.98 -17.12
N ARG A 38 -0.91 9.18 -16.76
CA ARG A 38 0.23 8.89 -17.62
C ARG A 38 0.38 7.39 -17.82
N TYR A 39 0.58 7.03 -19.07
CA TYR A 39 0.74 5.66 -19.51
C TYR A 39 2.09 5.52 -20.19
N ILE A 40 2.87 4.49 -19.84
CA ILE A 40 4.15 4.20 -20.50
C ILE A 40 3.91 3.15 -21.58
N VAL A 41 4.32 3.44 -22.82
CA VAL A 41 4.27 2.48 -23.92
C VAL A 41 5.22 1.32 -23.63
N ALA A 42 4.67 0.14 -23.37
CA ALA A 42 5.41 -1.08 -23.02
C ALA A 42 5.60 -2.02 -24.22
N ILE A 43 4.67 -1.99 -25.18
CA ILE A 43 4.72 -2.82 -26.39
C ILE A 43 4.44 -1.92 -27.60
N GLN A 44 5.21 -2.12 -28.66
CA GLN A 44 5.04 -1.43 -29.95
C GLN A 44 5.12 -2.44 -31.09
N HIS A 45 4.26 -2.28 -32.09
CA HIS A 45 4.30 -2.99 -33.35
C HIS A 45 3.79 -2.09 -34.48
N GLY A 46 4.70 -1.49 -35.24
CA GLY A 46 4.36 -0.70 -36.44
C GLY A 46 3.65 0.64 -36.18
N SER A 47 3.46 1.06 -34.93
CA SER A 47 2.91 2.37 -34.57
C SER A 47 3.98 3.47 -34.49
N SER A 48 3.57 4.73 -34.52
CA SER A 48 4.45 5.91 -34.40
C SER A 48 4.94 6.18 -32.98
N HIS A 49 4.43 5.49 -31.97
CA HIS A 49 4.83 5.67 -30.57
C HIS A 49 6.05 4.83 -30.26
N SER A 50 7.11 5.40 -29.69
CA SER A 50 8.27 4.64 -29.25
C SER A 50 8.01 3.92 -27.93
N ILE A 51 8.60 2.73 -27.76
CA ILE A 51 8.68 2.09 -26.44
C ILE A 51 9.29 3.07 -25.42
N GLY A 52 8.68 3.16 -24.24
CA GLY A 52 9.06 4.10 -23.18
C GLY A 52 8.51 5.52 -23.34
N SER A 53 7.85 5.84 -24.46
CA SER A 53 7.12 7.11 -24.56
C SER A 53 5.95 7.17 -23.59
N ILE A 54 5.63 8.40 -23.17
CA ILE A 54 4.52 8.69 -22.26
C ILE A 54 3.33 9.14 -23.09
N ILE A 55 2.18 8.53 -22.83
CA ILE A 55 0.87 8.99 -23.29
C ILE A 55 0.19 9.66 -22.11
N GLU A 56 -0.25 10.90 -22.30
CA GLU A 56 -0.97 11.67 -21.29
C GLU A 56 -2.46 11.69 -21.62
N GLU A 57 -3.29 11.41 -20.62
CA GLU A 57 -4.75 11.48 -20.73
C GLU A 57 -5.30 12.43 -19.67
N LYS A 58 -6.12 13.39 -20.10
CA LYS A 58 -6.77 14.34 -19.19
C LYS A 58 -7.95 13.66 -18.54
N VAL A 59 -7.92 13.56 -17.22
CA VAL A 59 -9.03 12.99 -16.45
C VAL A 59 -10.15 14.01 -16.39
N THR A 60 -11.30 13.68 -16.99
CA THR A 60 -12.50 14.55 -17.03
C THR A 60 -13.37 14.41 -15.77
N SER A 61 -13.11 13.42 -14.91
CA SER A 61 -13.90 13.21 -13.71
C SER A 61 -13.51 14.18 -12.60
N THR A 62 -14.52 14.82 -12.03
CA THR A 62 -14.50 15.45 -10.71
C THR A 62 -14.32 14.37 -9.65
N GLN A 63 -13.12 13.78 -9.53
CA GLN A 63 -12.86 12.88 -8.41
C GLN A 63 -12.83 13.72 -7.13
N GLN A 64 -13.68 13.35 -6.18
CA GLN A 64 -13.52 13.73 -4.78
C GLN A 64 -12.08 13.39 -4.37
N GLY A 65 -11.46 14.22 -3.54
CA GLY A 65 -10.02 14.15 -3.28
C GLY A 65 -9.53 12.75 -2.87
N THR A 66 -8.28 12.48 -3.19
CA THR A 66 -7.63 11.19 -2.98
C THR A 66 -7.40 10.92 -1.49
N VAL A 67 -7.95 9.82 -0.97
CA VAL A 67 -7.67 9.37 0.40
C VAL A 67 -6.32 8.65 0.43
N LYS A 68 -5.39 9.16 1.24
CA LYS A 68 -4.05 8.59 1.44
C LYS A 68 -3.87 8.18 2.89
N VAL A 69 -3.71 6.89 3.15
CA VAL A 69 -3.70 6.30 4.49
C VAL A 69 -2.31 5.75 4.82
N ALA A 70 -1.67 6.33 5.83
CA ALA A 70 -0.40 5.85 6.36
C ALA A 70 -0.65 4.76 7.42
N LEU A 71 -0.10 3.55 7.21
CA LEU A 71 0.00 2.51 8.22
C LEU A 71 1.29 2.74 9.03
N CYS A 72 1.12 3.26 10.24
CA CYS A 72 2.23 3.61 11.13
C CYS A 72 2.20 2.76 12.40
N GLY A 73 3.22 2.86 13.24
CA GLY A 73 3.33 2.04 14.45
C GLY A 73 4.68 1.37 14.63
N PHE A 74 4.84 0.66 15.75
CA PHE A 74 6.14 0.15 16.20
C PHE A 74 6.72 -0.98 15.32
N PRO A 75 8.05 -1.25 15.42
CA PRO A 75 8.69 -2.28 14.61
C PRO A 75 8.11 -3.66 14.89
N GLY A 76 7.89 -4.44 13.84
CA GLY A 76 7.38 -5.82 13.95
C GLY A 76 5.93 -5.93 14.42
N ALA A 77 5.12 -4.87 14.36
CA ALA A 77 3.68 -4.92 14.65
C ALA A 77 2.84 -5.53 13.50
N GLY A 78 3.45 -5.94 12.38
CA GLY A 78 2.74 -6.57 11.27
C GLY A 78 2.20 -5.62 10.19
N LYS A 79 2.72 -4.38 10.07
CA LYS A 79 2.22 -3.35 9.14
C LYS A 79 2.13 -3.82 7.69
N THR A 80 3.17 -4.48 7.19
CA THR A 80 3.19 -5.01 5.83
C THR A 80 2.16 -6.14 5.64
N CYS A 81 1.97 -7.01 6.63
CA CYS A 81 0.93 -8.05 6.60
C CYS A 81 -0.48 -7.43 6.60
N LEU A 82 -0.68 -6.38 7.40
CA LEU A 82 -1.92 -5.60 7.42
C LEU A 82 -2.19 -4.96 6.05
N ARG A 83 -1.18 -4.31 5.44
CA ARG A 83 -1.29 -3.69 4.11
C ARG A 83 -1.76 -4.67 3.04
N GLU A 84 -1.14 -5.85 2.97
CA GLU A 84 -1.54 -6.88 1.99
C GLU A 84 -2.92 -7.47 2.31
N GLY A 85 -3.23 -7.71 3.60
CA GLY A 85 -4.56 -8.14 4.01
C GLY A 85 -5.65 -7.15 3.56
N LEU A 86 -5.40 -5.85 3.74
CA LEU A 86 -6.29 -4.78 3.29
C LEU A 86 -6.43 -4.73 1.77
N LYS A 87 -5.32 -4.82 1.02
CA LYS A 87 -5.33 -4.86 -0.44
C LYS A 87 -6.29 -5.93 -0.97
N TYR A 88 -6.18 -7.16 -0.46
CA TYR A 88 -7.06 -8.25 -0.88
C TYR A 88 -8.48 -8.12 -0.32
N ALA A 89 -8.65 -7.65 0.91
CA ALA A 89 -9.98 -7.44 1.50
C ALA A 89 -10.78 -6.39 0.72
N ILE A 90 -10.16 -5.27 0.34
CA ILE A 90 -10.78 -4.20 -0.46
C ILE A 90 -11.10 -4.70 -1.87
N LYS A 91 -10.16 -5.39 -2.52
CA LYS A 91 -10.39 -5.99 -3.84
C LYS A 91 -11.58 -6.98 -3.86
N ASN A 92 -11.86 -7.64 -2.74
CA ASN A 92 -12.98 -8.56 -2.62
C ASN A 92 -14.34 -7.86 -2.40
N ILE A 93 -14.37 -6.53 -2.27
CA ILE A 93 -15.62 -5.76 -2.15
C ILE A 93 -16.20 -5.56 -3.57
N LYS A 94 -17.24 -6.33 -3.91
CA LYS A 94 -17.82 -6.38 -5.27
C LYS A 94 -18.29 -5.05 -5.85
N THR A 95 -18.61 -4.07 -5.01
CA THR A 95 -19.11 -2.75 -5.43
C THR A 95 -17.99 -1.76 -5.75
N ILE A 96 -16.73 -2.13 -5.51
CA ILE A 96 -15.57 -1.27 -5.67
C ILE A 96 -14.81 -1.65 -6.95
N PRO A 97 -14.41 -0.69 -7.81
CA PRO A 97 -13.58 -0.95 -8.98
C PRO A 97 -12.22 -1.59 -8.63
N ASP A 98 -11.68 -2.41 -9.55
CA ASP A 98 -10.41 -3.12 -9.34
C ASP A 98 -9.19 -2.18 -9.13
N ASP A 99 -9.26 -0.97 -9.67
CA ASP A 99 -8.22 0.08 -9.62
C ASP A 99 -8.45 1.12 -8.51
N PHE A 100 -9.49 0.95 -7.69
CA PHE A 100 -9.85 1.88 -6.62
C PHE A 100 -8.76 2.05 -5.56
N CYS A 101 -8.11 0.93 -5.18
CA CYS A 101 -7.12 0.90 -4.12
C CYS A 101 -5.73 0.61 -4.67
N TYR A 102 -4.77 1.51 -4.39
CA TYR A 102 -3.36 1.28 -4.65
C TYR A 102 -2.57 1.13 -3.35
N VAL A 103 -1.57 0.24 -3.35
CA VAL A 103 -0.73 0.02 -2.17
C VAL A 103 0.75 0.10 -2.52
N ILE A 104 1.54 0.75 -1.66
CA ILE A 104 2.99 0.85 -1.81
C ILE A 104 3.72 0.69 -0.48
N SER A 105 5.01 0.33 -0.53
CA SER A 105 5.90 0.43 0.63
C SER A 105 6.52 1.82 0.71
N GLY A 106 6.41 2.44 1.89
CA GLY A 106 7.09 3.67 2.27
C GLY A 106 8.43 3.43 2.99
N CYS A 107 8.87 2.18 3.14
CA CYS A 107 10.10 1.83 3.86
C CYS A 107 11.05 1.01 2.97
N PRO A 108 12.35 1.35 2.88
CA PRO A 108 13.32 0.60 2.07
C PRO A 108 13.85 -0.65 2.78
N ASP A 109 13.02 -1.36 3.54
CA ASP A 109 13.42 -2.50 4.39
C ASP A 109 13.43 -3.86 3.66
N GLY A 110 13.18 -3.83 2.35
CA GLY A 110 13.17 -4.97 1.46
C GLY A 110 11.83 -5.69 1.34
N ASP A 111 10.80 -5.30 2.09
CA ASP A 111 9.45 -5.89 1.99
C ASP A 111 8.72 -5.30 0.77
N THR A 112 9.08 -5.83 -0.41
CA THR A 112 8.51 -5.43 -1.72
C THR A 112 7.11 -6.00 -1.96
N ALA A 113 6.42 -5.53 -3.00
CA ALA A 113 5.08 -5.98 -3.40
C ALA A 113 4.94 -7.49 -3.62
N TYR A 114 6.04 -8.19 -3.91
CA TYR A 114 6.05 -9.65 -4.14
C TYR A 114 6.52 -10.46 -2.93
N PHE A 115 7.02 -9.78 -1.88
CA PHE A 115 7.64 -10.45 -0.76
C PHE A 115 6.66 -11.41 -0.07
N LEU A 116 5.41 -10.99 0.21
CA LEU A 116 4.45 -11.85 0.90
C LEU A 116 4.01 -13.05 0.05
N GLU A 117 3.67 -12.84 -1.22
CA GLU A 117 3.31 -13.95 -2.13
C GLU A 117 4.46 -14.97 -2.25
N THR A 118 5.70 -14.48 -2.29
CA THR A 118 6.89 -15.33 -2.31
C THR A 118 7.09 -16.02 -0.96
N ALA A 119 6.88 -15.32 0.16
CA ALA A 119 7.07 -15.88 1.50
C ALA A 119 6.08 -17.01 1.80
N GLN A 120 4.85 -16.93 1.28
CA GLN A 120 3.83 -17.98 1.42
C GLN A 120 4.19 -19.29 0.70
N LYS A 121 4.96 -19.22 -0.40
CA LYS A 121 5.30 -20.39 -1.23
C LYS A 121 6.76 -20.84 -1.09
N TYR A 122 7.66 -19.89 -0.93
CA TYR A 122 9.13 -20.03 -0.97
C TYR A 122 9.77 -19.11 0.09
N PRO A 123 9.60 -19.39 1.40
CA PRO A 123 10.01 -18.49 2.48
C PRO A 123 11.51 -18.15 2.46
N GLU A 124 12.38 -19.13 2.19
CA GLU A 124 13.83 -18.91 2.12
C GLU A 124 14.21 -17.97 0.98
N VAL A 125 13.61 -18.14 -0.20
CA VAL A 125 13.82 -17.28 -1.38
C VAL A 125 13.31 -15.86 -1.10
N ALA A 126 12.17 -15.72 -0.43
CA ALA A 126 11.64 -14.42 -0.05
C ALA A 126 12.63 -13.65 0.83
N GLN A 127 13.22 -14.34 1.81
CA GLN A 127 14.21 -13.75 2.72
C GLN A 127 15.49 -13.34 2.00
N GLU A 128 16.04 -14.20 1.13
CA GLU A 128 17.20 -13.88 0.29
C GLU A 128 16.95 -12.64 -0.59
N LEU A 129 15.77 -12.57 -1.23
CA LEU A 129 15.40 -11.43 -2.08
C LEU A 129 15.26 -10.15 -1.26
N ARG A 130 14.65 -10.22 -0.07
CA ARG A 130 14.51 -9.08 0.84
C ARG A 130 15.88 -8.49 1.19
N GLU A 131 16.83 -9.33 1.59
CA GLU A 131 18.17 -8.90 1.98
C GLU A 131 18.91 -8.22 0.82
N ARG A 132 18.73 -8.73 -0.41
CA ARG A 132 19.32 -8.14 -1.63
C ARG A 132 18.76 -6.76 -1.99
N VAL A 133 17.47 -6.54 -1.77
CA VAL A 133 16.79 -5.31 -2.21
C VAL A 133 16.62 -4.27 -1.10
N LYS A 134 16.87 -4.64 0.16
CA LYS A 134 16.95 -3.70 1.28
C LYS A 134 17.97 -2.60 0.98
N ARG A 135 17.62 -1.36 1.33
CA ARG A 135 18.46 -0.17 1.15
C ARG A 135 18.48 0.66 2.43
N GLY A 136 19.39 1.64 2.48
CA GLY A 136 19.38 2.65 3.52
C GLY A 136 18.13 3.52 3.41
N PHE A 137 17.63 4.00 4.55
CA PHE A 137 16.57 4.99 4.59
C PHE A 137 17.21 6.38 4.58
N THR A 138 17.34 6.96 3.40
CA THR A 138 18.00 8.26 3.18
C THR A 138 16.97 9.37 2.93
N ASP A 139 17.41 10.63 3.03
CA ASP A 139 16.59 11.81 2.75
C ASP A 139 16.08 11.76 1.30
N GLU A 140 16.93 11.39 0.33
CA GLU A 140 16.54 11.27 -1.08
C GLU A 140 15.46 10.21 -1.30
N PHE A 141 15.53 9.09 -0.58
CA PHE A 141 14.47 8.08 -0.63
C PHE A 141 13.16 8.64 -0.08
N ALA A 142 13.22 9.36 1.05
CA ALA A 142 12.04 9.94 1.67
C ALA A 142 11.37 10.98 0.78
N ASP A 143 12.15 11.87 0.18
CA ASP A 143 11.67 12.92 -0.73
C ASP A 143 11.08 12.33 -2.02
N ALA A 144 11.76 11.34 -2.61
CA ALA A 144 11.24 10.64 -3.79
C ALA A 144 9.95 9.88 -3.48
N LYS A 145 9.87 9.24 -2.30
CA LYS A 145 8.68 8.51 -1.87
C LYS A 145 7.51 9.45 -1.55
N ALA A 146 7.76 10.59 -0.92
CA ALA A 146 6.75 11.62 -0.69
C ALA A 146 6.20 12.14 -2.02
N THR A 147 7.08 12.42 -2.99
CA THR A 147 6.67 12.81 -4.36
C THR A 147 5.80 11.74 -5.02
N GLU A 148 6.17 10.46 -4.91
CA GLU A 148 5.36 9.34 -5.41
C GLU A 148 3.97 9.31 -4.76
N ILE A 149 3.88 9.40 -3.42
CA ILE A 149 2.62 9.42 -2.67
C ILE A 149 1.76 10.62 -3.07
N LYS A 150 2.39 11.78 -3.25
CA LYS A 150 1.72 13.01 -3.68
C LYS A 150 1.05 12.84 -5.04
N ASN A 151 1.75 12.21 -5.99
CA ASN A 151 1.31 12.10 -7.39
C ASN A 151 0.26 11.00 -7.61
N ILE A 152 0.18 9.99 -6.74
CA ILE A 152 -0.82 8.93 -6.86
C ILE A 152 -2.24 9.51 -6.71
N GLN A 153 -3.07 9.27 -7.73
CA GLN A 153 -4.44 9.76 -7.85
C GLN A 153 -5.52 8.67 -7.66
N ASN A 154 -5.13 7.43 -7.34
CA ASN A 154 -6.12 6.38 -7.05
C ASN A 154 -7.03 6.82 -5.89
N PRO A 155 -8.36 6.56 -5.93
CA PRO A 155 -9.29 7.01 -4.89
C PRO A 155 -8.84 6.70 -3.46
N LEU A 156 -8.22 5.54 -3.26
CA LEU A 156 -7.61 5.13 -2.01
C LEU A 156 -6.16 4.67 -2.22
N LEU A 157 -5.22 5.33 -1.55
CA LEU A 157 -3.84 4.90 -1.43
C LEU A 157 -3.57 4.43 0.01
N ILE A 158 -3.01 3.23 0.17
CA ILE A 158 -2.54 2.72 1.46
C ILE A 158 -1.05 2.47 1.40
N PHE A 159 -0.29 3.02 2.34
CA PHE A 159 1.15 2.79 2.41
C PHE A 159 1.61 2.59 3.84
N ASP A 160 2.54 1.67 4.07
CA ASP A 160 3.19 1.48 5.36
C ASP A 160 4.51 2.24 5.47
N VAL A 161 4.83 2.68 6.69
CA VAL A 161 6.05 3.44 6.99
C VAL A 161 6.99 2.67 7.92
N GLY A 162 8.22 3.16 8.07
CA GLY A 162 9.19 2.55 8.97
C GLY A 162 8.68 2.48 10.42
N GLY A 163 9.13 1.49 11.19
CA GLY A 163 8.63 1.26 12.55
C GLY A 163 9.07 2.25 13.62
N LYS A 164 9.79 3.32 13.26
CA LYS A 164 10.32 4.32 14.19
C LYS A 164 9.85 5.71 13.77
N ILE A 165 9.60 6.60 14.72
CA ILE A 165 9.36 8.01 14.41
C ILE A 165 10.70 8.62 13.97
N THR A 166 10.78 9.12 12.75
CA THR A 166 11.99 9.66 12.13
C THR A 166 11.63 10.83 11.21
N LYS A 167 12.61 11.69 10.90
CA LYS A 167 12.45 12.76 9.90
C LYS A 167 12.02 12.20 8.53
N HIS A 168 12.57 11.06 8.11
CA HIS A 168 12.18 10.41 6.87
C HIS A 168 10.69 10.01 6.84
N ASN A 169 10.20 9.42 7.93
CA ASN A 169 8.78 9.09 8.05
C ASN A 169 7.91 10.36 8.13
N GLN A 170 8.43 11.45 8.71
CA GLN A 170 7.74 12.74 8.74
C GLN A 170 7.53 13.27 7.32
N THR A 171 8.57 13.27 6.48
CA THR A 171 8.49 13.67 5.08
C THR A 171 7.46 12.83 4.32
N ILE A 172 7.50 11.51 4.46
CA ILE A 172 6.58 10.59 3.76
C ILE A 172 5.14 10.74 4.24
N MET A 173 4.92 10.82 5.56
CA MET A 173 3.58 10.89 6.14
C MET A 173 2.94 12.27 5.98
N ALA A 174 3.71 13.33 5.72
CA ALA A 174 3.17 14.67 5.45
C ALA A 174 2.22 14.69 4.22
N GLU A 175 2.36 13.73 3.31
CA GLU A 175 1.49 13.57 2.13
C GLU A 175 0.26 12.68 2.40
N ALA A 176 0.10 12.15 3.62
CA ALA A 176 -1.08 11.39 4.00
C ALA A 176 -2.27 12.31 4.29
N THR A 177 -3.47 11.73 4.24
CA THR A 177 -4.72 12.35 4.72
C THR A 177 -5.19 11.74 6.04
N HIS A 178 -4.86 10.47 6.28
CA HIS A 178 -5.31 9.71 7.43
C HIS A 178 -4.20 8.77 7.90
N ALA A 179 -4.27 8.37 9.17
CA ALA A 179 -3.36 7.38 9.74
C ALA A 179 -4.12 6.19 10.34
N VAL A 180 -3.50 5.02 10.26
CA VAL A 180 -3.87 3.82 11.02
C VAL A 180 -2.66 3.43 11.86
N ILE A 181 -2.83 3.41 13.18
CA ILE A 181 -1.78 3.05 14.12
C ILE A 181 -1.85 1.55 14.41
N LEU A 182 -0.74 0.85 14.21
CA LEU A 182 -0.57 -0.56 14.52
C LEU A 182 0.36 -0.75 15.73
N ALA A 183 -0.17 -1.27 16.83
CA ALA A 183 0.58 -1.56 18.05
C ALA A 183 0.64 -3.07 18.29
N LYS A 184 1.63 -3.54 19.06
CA LYS A 184 1.60 -4.90 19.62
C LYS A 184 0.66 -4.92 20.83
N GLN A 185 -0.07 -6.02 21.05
CA GLN A 185 -0.90 -6.40 22.22
C GLN A 185 -1.27 -5.29 23.24
N GLU A 186 -2.56 -5.14 23.56
CA GLU A 186 -3.10 -4.03 24.37
C GLU A 186 -2.51 -3.80 25.76
N GLU A 187 -2.10 -4.85 26.47
CA GLU A 187 -1.91 -4.77 27.93
C GLU A 187 -0.64 -4.02 28.38
N LEU A 188 0.20 -3.54 27.46
CA LEU A 188 1.44 -2.80 27.78
C LEU A 188 1.59 -1.44 27.05
N THR A 189 0.59 -1.00 26.27
CA THR A 189 0.94 -0.36 24.97
C THR A 189 0.19 0.89 24.56
N GLU A 190 -0.84 1.38 25.27
CA GLU A 190 -1.43 2.66 24.86
C GLU A 190 -0.43 3.82 25.09
N GLN A 191 0.12 3.96 26.30
CA GLN A 191 1.09 5.02 26.60
C GLN A 191 2.43 4.85 25.87
N ASN A 192 2.90 3.61 25.72
CA ASN A 192 4.25 3.35 25.19
C ASN A 192 4.28 3.16 23.68
N ASN A 193 3.23 2.61 23.08
CA ASN A 193 3.22 2.24 21.66
C ASN A 193 2.21 3.00 20.80
N VAL A 194 1.11 3.48 21.37
CA VAL A 194 0.08 4.19 20.60
C VAL A 194 0.28 5.70 20.73
N GLN A 195 0.47 6.20 21.96
CA GLN A 195 0.53 7.62 22.26
C GLN A 195 1.63 8.36 21.49
N PRO A 196 2.88 7.85 21.37
CA PRO A 196 3.91 8.54 20.58
C PRO A 196 3.53 8.67 19.10
N TRP A 197 2.88 7.65 18.53
CA TRP A 197 2.41 7.72 17.14
C TRP A 197 1.18 8.61 16.98
N ARG A 198 0.30 8.67 17.99
CA ARG A 198 -0.85 9.58 18.00
C ARG A 198 -0.38 11.03 18.02
N GLU A 199 0.57 11.37 18.88
CA GLU A 199 1.20 12.70 18.95
C GLU A 199 1.91 13.05 17.64
N PHE A 200 2.62 12.08 17.05
CA PHE A 200 3.26 12.28 15.75
C PHE A 200 2.26 12.55 14.63
N CYS A 201 1.16 11.78 14.55
CA CYS A 201 0.08 12.03 13.59
C CYS A 201 -0.56 13.41 13.83
N GLN A 202 -0.79 13.78 15.09
CA GLN A 202 -1.31 15.09 15.45
C GLN A 202 -0.38 16.23 15.01
N SER A 203 0.95 16.07 15.17
CA SER A 203 1.94 17.06 14.70
C SER A 203 1.93 17.28 13.19
N LEU A 204 1.37 16.32 12.44
CA LEU A 204 1.20 16.35 10.98
C LEU A 204 -0.24 16.71 10.56
N ASN A 205 -1.12 17.04 11.51
CA ASN A 205 -2.56 17.24 11.28
C ASN A 205 -3.24 16.02 10.62
N LEU A 206 -2.76 14.81 10.92
CA LEU A 206 -3.32 13.57 10.37
C LEU A 206 -4.37 12.99 11.34
N PRO A 207 -5.67 12.95 10.96
CA PRO A 207 -6.66 12.23 11.72
C PRO A 207 -6.34 10.72 11.77
N VAL A 208 -6.44 10.15 12.97
CA VAL A 208 -6.24 8.71 13.19
C VAL A 208 -7.57 8.00 12.98
N ALA A 209 -7.72 7.28 11.87
CA ALA A 209 -8.94 6.56 11.52
C ALA A 209 -9.10 5.25 12.32
N ALA A 210 -7.99 4.60 12.68
CA ALA A 210 -8.02 3.35 13.42
C ALA A 210 -6.77 3.11 14.28
N ILE A 211 -6.97 2.37 15.37
CA ILE A 211 -5.92 1.85 16.24
C ILE A 211 -6.10 0.34 16.34
N ILE A 212 -5.17 -0.38 15.75
CA ILE A 212 -5.22 -1.82 15.62
C ILE A 212 -4.10 -2.43 16.47
N TYR A 213 -4.46 -3.43 17.26
CA TYR A 213 -3.50 -4.20 18.04
C TYR A 213 -3.22 -5.52 17.34
N SER A 214 -1.96 -5.79 17.05
CA SER A 214 -1.51 -7.10 16.59
C SER A 214 -1.20 -7.97 17.79
N ASP A 215 -1.89 -9.09 17.91
CA ASP A 215 -1.62 -10.12 18.91
C ASP A 215 -1.20 -11.41 18.19
N TYR A 216 0.07 -11.78 18.35
CA TYR A 216 0.64 -12.96 17.70
C TYR A 216 0.21 -14.28 18.36
N HIS A 217 -0.34 -14.23 19.58
CA HIS A 217 -0.75 -15.41 20.35
C HIS A 217 -2.26 -15.59 20.42
N ALA A 218 -3.04 -14.55 20.09
CA ALA A 218 -4.48 -14.67 19.95
C ALA A 218 -4.87 -15.64 18.82
N THR A 219 -6.06 -16.23 18.95
CA THR A 219 -6.64 -17.19 18.00
C THR A 219 -7.82 -16.62 17.21
N SER A 220 -8.27 -15.42 17.56
CA SER A 220 -9.39 -14.74 16.91
C SER A 220 -9.23 -13.23 16.97
N ASP A 221 -9.86 -12.55 16.02
CA ASP A 221 -9.95 -11.09 16.02
C ASP A 221 -10.97 -10.61 17.06
N VAL A 222 -10.74 -9.42 17.60
CA VAL A 222 -11.68 -8.77 18.52
C VAL A 222 -11.90 -7.34 18.06
N ILE A 223 -13.13 -7.00 17.70
CA ILE A 223 -13.50 -5.60 17.43
C ILE A 223 -14.04 -5.01 18.72
N LYS A 224 -13.41 -3.95 19.22
CA LYS A 224 -13.73 -3.37 20.54
C LYS A 224 -14.59 -2.13 20.43
N GLN A 225 -14.38 -1.34 19.38
CA GLN A 225 -15.07 -0.07 19.21
C GLN A 225 -15.31 0.22 17.74
N HIS A 226 -16.58 0.48 17.41
CA HIS A 226 -17.01 1.18 16.21
C HIS A 226 -17.38 2.61 16.65
N GLY A 227 -16.62 3.61 16.23
CA GLY A 227 -16.82 5.02 16.55
C GLY A 227 -15.92 5.87 15.67
N ASP A 228 -15.59 7.10 16.09
CA ASP A 228 -14.71 8.01 15.33
C ASP A 228 -13.34 7.38 15.02
N ILE A 229 -12.87 6.53 15.93
CA ILE A 229 -11.65 5.73 15.76
C ILE A 229 -12.03 4.27 15.90
N LEU A 230 -11.83 3.49 14.83
CA LEU A 230 -11.99 2.03 14.86
C LEU A 230 -10.91 1.42 15.76
N LYS A 231 -11.30 0.62 16.75
CA LYS A 231 -10.35 -0.09 17.64
C LYS A 231 -10.62 -1.58 17.70
N GLY A 232 -9.55 -2.36 17.69
CA GLY A 232 -9.62 -3.79 17.89
C GLY A 232 -8.29 -4.49 17.72
N THR A 233 -8.34 -5.81 17.83
CA THR A 233 -7.21 -6.71 17.77
C THR A 233 -7.30 -7.57 16.51
N VAL A 234 -6.22 -7.62 15.72
CA VAL A 234 -6.01 -8.62 14.68
C VAL A 234 -5.12 -9.70 15.26
N HIS A 235 -5.55 -10.95 15.14
CA HIS A 235 -4.71 -12.06 15.57
C HIS A 235 -3.75 -12.52 14.48
N TYR A 236 -2.56 -12.94 14.91
CA TYR A 236 -1.58 -13.67 14.11
C TYR A 236 -1.30 -13.06 12.73
N LEU A 237 -0.81 -11.81 12.73
CA LEU A 237 -0.30 -11.18 11.51
C LEU A 237 1.08 -11.74 11.15
N ASP A 238 1.08 -12.73 10.27
CA ASP A 238 2.29 -13.38 9.74
C ASP A 238 2.38 -13.23 8.22
N ARG A 239 3.61 -13.20 7.69
CA ARG A 239 3.90 -13.06 6.25
C ARG A 239 3.46 -14.28 5.45
N GLN A 240 3.32 -15.43 6.10
CA GLN A 240 2.92 -16.69 5.47
C GLN A 240 1.41 -16.93 5.47
N VAL A 241 0.62 -16.01 6.05
CA VAL A 241 -0.84 -16.16 6.19
C VAL A 241 -1.55 -15.06 5.41
N ASP A 242 -2.63 -15.43 4.73
CA ASP A 242 -3.57 -14.46 4.17
C ASP A 242 -4.53 -13.95 5.25
N ALA A 243 -4.37 -12.67 5.61
CA ALA A 243 -5.23 -11.99 6.58
C ALA A 243 -6.49 -11.35 5.96
N SER A 244 -6.68 -11.42 4.64
CA SER A 244 -7.75 -10.68 3.94
C SER A 244 -9.18 -11.05 4.37
N SER A 245 -9.36 -12.28 4.86
CA SER A 245 -10.67 -12.78 5.28
C SER A 245 -11.03 -12.45 6.74
N ARG A 246 -10.07 -11.92 7.50
CA ARG A 246 -10.14 -11.66 8.95
C ARG A 246 -11.20 -10.58 9.27
N PRO A 247 -12.04 -10.77 10.31
CA PRO A 247 -13.08 -9.79 10.68
C PRO A 247 -12.57 -8.36 10.84
N MET A 248 -11.49 -8.16 11.59
CA MET A 248 -10.94 -6.83 11.87
C MET A 248 -10.35 -6.19 10.60
N ILE A 249 -9.77 -6.99 9.70
CA ILE A 249 -9.27 -6.52 8.40
C ILE A 249 -10.42 -6.09 7.48
N LYS A 250 -11.52 -6.85 7.46
CA LYS A 250 -12.73 -6.51 6.71
C LYS A 250 -13.40 -5.24 7.23
N GLU A 251 -13.51 -5.08 8.55
CA GLU A 251 -14.04 -3.84 9.11
C GLU A 251 -13.17 -2.63 8.78
N LEU A 252 -11.85 -2.76 8.91
CA LEU A 252 -10.94 -1.69 8.51
C LEU A 252 -11.03 -1.39 7.02
N ALA A 253 -11.10 -2.40 6.15
CA ALA A 253 -11.30 -2.19 4.71
C ALA A 253 -12.59 -1.40 4.43
N ARG A 254 -13.72 -1.74 5.08
CA ARG A 254 -14.98 -1.00 4.94
C ARG A 254 -14.88 0.43 5.45
N LEU A 255 -14.17 0.67 6.54
CA LEU A 255 -13.91 2.02 7.04
C LEU A 255 -13.14 2.84 5.98
N LEU A 256 -12.02 2.30 5.48
CA LEU A 256 -11.12 3.02 4.58
C LEU A 256 -11.76 3.38 3.23
N VAL A 257 -12.59 2.51 2.64
CA VAL A 257 -13.27 2.82 1.36
C VAL A 257 -14.34 3.90 1.49
N ASN A 258 -14.79 4.20 2.71
CA ASN A 258 -15.80 5.22 2.99
C ASN A 258 -15.21 6.53 3.52
N LEU A 259 -13.90 6.60 3.72
CA LEU A 259 -13.22 7.84 4.10
C LEU A 259 -13.34 8.89 3.01
N ARG A 260 -13.28 10.14 3.41
CA ARG A 260 -13.25 11.32 2.54
C ARG A 260 -12.03 12.14 2.90
N SER A 261 -11.34 12.70 1.92
CA SER A 261 -10.38 13.78 2.17
C SER A 261 -11.17 15.08 2.30
N ASP A 262 -10.98 15.81 3.39
CA ASP A 262 -11.47 17.18 3.55
C ASP A 262 -10.77 18.16 2.60
#